data_AF-A0A7C4TLF4-F1
#
_entry.id   AF-A0A7C4TLF4-F1
#
_cell.length_a   1.000
_cell.length_b   1.000
_cell.length_c   1.000
_cell.angle_alpha   90.00
_cell.angle_beta   90.00
_cell.angle_gamma   90.00
#
_symmetry.space_group_name_H-M   'P 1'
#
loop_
_entity.id
_entity.type
_entity.pdbx_description
1 polymer ?
#
loop_
_entity_poly.entity_id
_entity_poly.type
_entity_poly.pdbx_seq_one_letter_code
_entity_poly.pdbx_strand_id
1 'polypeptide(L)'
;MPYENYYLDDSTLIVHGNFFGVSTGLLGGWKKVKSAFNHTVSNDFYRMNELDYLRRVAKKYGLKEYFGLLTAVPMKHLSIKSFGRVTAFVTAGIDNPNDTINVILVLEARLSRAALLNAIITATEAKSKALFSLGHQFTGTNTDAVVV
;
A
#
# COMPACT_ATOMS: atom_id res chain seq x y z
N MET A 1 11.17 15.78 5.38
CA MET A 1 11.77 15.57 4.03
C MET A 1 11.01 14.41 3.41
N PRO A 2 10.97 14.25 2.07
CA PRO A 2 10.36 13.05 1.52
C PRO A 2 11.09 11.80 2.00
N TYR A 3 10.37 10.71 2.21
CA TYR A 3 11.00 9.42 2.48
C TYR A 3 11.67 8.92 1.20
N GLU A 4 13.00 8.87 1.18
CA GLU A 4 13.76 8.61 -0.07
C GLU A 4 14.21 7.16 -0.24
N ASN A 5 14.02 6.30 0.77
CA ASN A 5 14.46 4.91 0.70
C ASN A 5 13.39 4.00 0.07
N TYR A 6 13.07 4.23 -1.19
CA TYR A 6 12.19 3.36 -1.97
C TYR A 6 12.76 3.05 -3.36
N TYR A 7 12.38 1.89 -3.89
CA TYR A 7 12.67 1.42 -5.23
C TYR A 7 11.37 1.40 -6.03
N LEU A 8 11.44 1.74 -7.32
CA LEU A 8 10.31 1.71 -8.23
C LEU A 8 10.74 1.13 -9.57
N ASP A 9 9.99 0.13 -10.05
CA ASP A 9 10.03 -0.33 -11.44
C ASP A 9 8.65 -0.23 -12.10
N ASP A 10 8.54 -0.70 -13.35
CA ASP A 10 7.30 -0.63 -14.14
C ASP A 10 6.07 -1.29 -13.48
N SER A 11 6.31 -2.20 -12.53
CA SER A 11 5.30 -3.06 -11.92
C SER A 11 5.24 -2.99 -10.39
N THR A 12 6.29 -2.50 -9.72
CA THR A 12 6.41 -2.61 -8.27
C THR A 12 7.04 -1.36 -7.65
N LEU A 13 6.36 -0.83 -6.64
CA LEU A 13 6.94 0.03 -5.63
C LEU A 13 7.43 -0.82 -4.45
N ILE A 14 8.64 -0.58 -3.95
CA ILE A 14 9.17 -1.17 -2.72
C ILE A 14 9.72 -0.06 -1.82
N VAL A 15 9.11 0.13 -0.67
CA VAL A 15 9.59 1.02 0.39
C VAL A 15 10.48 0.22 1.33
N HIS A 16 11.74 0.60 1.48
CA HIS A 16 12.72 -0.09 2.32
C HIS A 16 12.91 0.62 3.65
N GLY A 17 13.04 -0.13 4.74
CA GLY A 17 13.33 0.43 6.06
C GLY A 17 13.03 -0.55 7.19
N ASN A 18 13.59 -0.30 8.38
CA ASN A 18 13.31 -1.12 9.56
C ASN A 18 12.03 -0.61 10.24
N PHE A 19 10.89 -1.20 9.90
CA PHE A 19 9.59 -0.74 10.35
C PHE A 19 9.00 -1.67 11.41
N PHE A 20 8.25 -1.10 12.35
CA PHE A 20 7.21 -1.81 13.07
C PHE A 20 5.89 -1.18 12.65
N GLY A 21 5.05 -1.96 11.97
CA GLY A 21 3.85 -1.44 11.34
C GLY A 21 2.67 -2.39 11.39
N VAL A 22 1.60 -1.98 10.73
CA VAL A 22 0.35 -2.71 10.59
C VAL A 22 -0.13 -2.65 9.15
N SER A 23 -0.66 -3.74 8.64
CA SER A 23 -1.27 -3.80 7.31
C SER A 23 -2.63 -4.46 7.34
N THR A 24 -3.56 -3.94 6.54
CA THR A 24 -4.85 -4.57 6.27
C THR A 24 -4.83 -5.49 5.04
N GLY A 25 -3.71 -5.56 4.32
CA GLY A 25 -3.56 -6.40 3.13
C GLY A 25 -3.32 -7.88 3.44
N LEU A 26 -3.10 -8.65 2.38
CA LEU A 26 -2.78 -10.08 2.47
C LEU A 26 -1.55 -10.33 3.36
N LEU A 27 -1.65 -11.32 4.26
CA LEU A 27 -0.62 -11.62 5.27
C LEU A 27 -0.25 -10.40 6.14
N GLY A 28 -1.21 -9.48 6.33
CA GLY A 28 -1.09 -8.28 7.14
C GLY A 28 -1.07 -8.55 8.64
N GLY A 29 -1.64 -7.62 9.42
CA GLY A 29 -1.53 -7.58 10.87
C GLY A 29 -0.28 -6.85 11.36
N TRP A 30 0.09 -7.06 12.62
CA TRP A 30 1.20 -6.37 13.29
C TRP A 30 2.51 -7.12 13.12
N LYS A 31 3.55 -6.49 12.58
CA LYS A 31 4.88 -7.10 12.52
C LYS A 31 5.99 -6.09 12.31
N LYS A 32 7.21 -6.54 12.64
CA LYS A 32 8.43 -5.89 12.19
C LYS A 32 8.72 -6.33 10.76
N VAL A 33 9.01 -5.39 9.88
CA VAL A 33 9.31 -5.65 8.47
C VAL A 33 10.50 -4.82 8.03
N LYS A 34 11.18 -5.26 6.97
CA LYS A 34 12.27 -4.54 6.31
C LYS A 34 11.81 -3.79 5.06
N SER A 35 10.57 -4.05 4.64
CA SER A 35 10.00 -3.46 3.45
C SER A 35 8.47 -3.47 3.47
N ALA A 36 7.87 -2.55 2.72
CA ALA A 36 6.48 -2.63 2.28
C ALA A 36 6.47 -2.48 0.76
N PHE A 37 5.67 -3.24 0.03
CA PHE A 37 5.57 -3.12 -1.42
C PHE A 37 4.13 -3.06 -1.90
N ASN A 38 3.94 -2.45 -3.07
CA ASN A 38 2.69 -2.46 -3.82
C ASN A 38 2.99 -2.86 -5.26
N HIS A 39 2.31 -3.90 -5.76
CA HIS A 39 2.64 -4.53 -7.04
C HIS A 39 1.42 -4.57 -7.96
N THR A 40 1.60 -4.10 -9.20
CA THR A 40 0.61 -4.23 -10.26
C THR A 40 0.50 -5.69 -10.69
N VAL A 41 -0.68 -6.30 -10.53
CA VAL A 41 -0.91 -7.70 -10.89
C VAL A 41 -0.80 -7.94 -12.39
N SER A 42 -0.24 -9.09 -12.77
CA SER A 42 -0.21 -9.56 -14.16
C SER A 42 -1.29 -10.63 -14.40
N ASN A 43 -1.43 -11.08 -15.65
CA ASN A 43 -2.38 -12.16 -16.00
C ASN A 43 -2.19 -13.46 -15.21
N ASP A 44 -0.99 -13.71 -14.69
CA ASP A 44 -0.73 -14.87 -13.84
C ASP A 44 -1.49 -14.82 -12.51
N PHE A 45 -1.84 -13.62 -12.03
CA PHE A 45 -2.60 -13.45 -10.79
C PHE A 45 -3.90 -14.25 -10.81
N TYR A 46 -4.63 -14.19 -11.94
CA TYR A 46 -5.88 -14.92 -12.12
C TYR A 46 -5.72 -16.44 -12.29
N ARG A 47 -4.48 -16.94 -12.33
CA ARG A 47 -4.17 -18.37 -12.54
C ARG A 47 -3.69 -19.07 -11.28
N MET A 48 -3.57 -18.35 -10.15
CA MET A 48 -3.07 -18.91 -8.90
C MET A 48 -3.73 -18.30 -7.67
N ASN A 49 -3.53 -18.92 -6.51
CA ASN A 49 -3.97 -18.34 -5.24
C ASN A 49 -3.23 -17.00 -4.98
N GLU A 50 -3.95 -16.01 -4.47
CA GLU A 50 -3.44 -14.66 -4.22
C GLU A 50 -2.24 -14.63 -3.27
N LEU A 51 -2.22 -15.50 -2.25
CA LEU A 51 -1.11 -15.59 -1.29
C LEU A 51 0.14 -16.14 -1.95
N ASP A 52 -0.01 -17.10 -2.85
CA ASP A 52 1.12 -17.69 -3.58
C ASP A 52 1.66 -16.71 -4.61
N TYR A 53 0.78 -15.95 -5.27
CA TYR A 53 1.18 -14.83 -6.13
C TYR A 53 1.99 -13.80 -5.34
N LEU A 54 1.48 -13.34 -4.19
CA LEU A 54 2.15 -12.36 -3.33
C LEU A 54 3.53 -12.85 -2.89
N ARG A 55 3.64 -14.12 -2.45
CA ARG A 55 4.92 -14.74 -2.06
C ARG A 55 5.88 -14.84 -3.23
N ARG A 56 5.38 -15.15 -4.43
CA ARG A 56 6.18 -15.22 -5.66
C ARG A 56 6.75 -13.85 -6.02
N VAL A 57 5.95 -12.78 -5.90
CA VAL A 57 6.41 -11.40 -6.08
C VAL A 57 7.48 -11.05 -5.04
N ALA A 58 7.22 -11.31 -3.77
CA ALA A 58 8.21 -11.06 -2.71
C ALA A 58 9.53 -11.80 -2.97
N LYS A 59 9.46 -13.08 -3.39
CA LYS A 59 10.62 -13.89 -3.76
C LYS A 59 11.39 -13.31 -4.95
N LYS A 60 10.69 -12.82 -5.99
CA LYS A 60 11.29 -12.17 -7.17
C LYS A 60 12.19 -10.99 -6.76
N TYR A 61 11.77 -10.20 -5.77
CA TYR A 61 12.51 -9.05 -5.26
C TYR A 61 13.39 -9.36 -4.03
N GLY A 62 13.52 -10.63 -3.64
CA GLY A 62 14.34 -11.03 -2.49
C GLY A 62 13.81 -10.55 -1.13
N LEU A 63 12.52 -10.21 -1.03
CA LEU A 63 11.90 -9.68 0.20
C LEU A 63 11.54 -10.82 1.16
N LYS A 64 12.04 -10.73 2.40
CA LYS A 64 11.84 -11.77 3.44
C LYS A 64 10.86 -11.34 4.53
N GLU A 65 10.96 -10.09 4.98
CA GLU A 65 10.16 -9.52 6.06
C GLU A 65 9.42 -8.31 5.48
N TYR A 66 8.16 -8.50 5.09
CA TYR A 66 7.44 -7.52 4.28
C TYR A 66 5.96 -7.37 4.64
N PHE A 67 5.42 -6.18 4.34
CA PHE A 67 4.02 -6.02 3.97
C PHE A 67 3.93 -5.96 2.44
N GLY A 68 2.90 -6.57 1.86
CA GLY A 68 2.74 -6.63 0.41
C GLY A 68 1.30 -6.37 0.02
N LEU A 69 1.11 -5.42 -0.87
CA LEU A 69 -0.17 -5.08 -1.47
C LEU A 69 -0.15 -5.44 -2.96
N LEU A 70 -1.31 -5.83 -3.47
CA LEU A 70 -1.54 -6.11 -4.89
C LEU A 70 -2.53 -5.10 -5.43
N THR A 71 -2.31 -4.60 -6.64
CA THR A 71 -3.18 -3.63 -7.28
C THR A 71 -3.35 -3.93 -8.76
N ALA A 72 -4.48 -3.58 -9.36
CA ALA A 72 -4.64 -3.58 -10.81
C ALA A 72 -4.17 -2.26 -11.46
N VAL A 73 -3.91 -1.23 -10.64
CA VAL A 73 -3.44 0.09 -11.09
C VAL A 73 -1.98 0.00 -11.57
N PRO A 74 -1.66 0.41 -12.80
CA PRO A 74 -0.27 0.49 -13.29
C PRO A 74 0.59 1.44 -12.45
N MET A 75 1.84 1.06 -12.14
CA MET A 75 2.74 1.89 -11.31
C MET A 75 3.06 3.28 -11.88
N LYS A 76 2.88 3.51 -13.19
CA LYS A 76 2.95 4.87 -13.77
C LYS A 76 1.91 5.85 -13.19
N HIS A 77 0.86 5.33 -12.56
CA HIS A 77 -0.19 6.11 -11.87
C HIS A 77 0.03 6.16 -10.35
N LEU A 78 1.15 5.64 -9.83
CA LEU A 78 1.51 5.79 -8.43
C LEU A 78 1.67 7.29 -8.09
N SER A 79 0.99 7.72 -7.04
CA SER A 79 1.17 9.05 -6.46
C SER A 79 2.00 8.95 -5.20
N ILE A 80 3.07 9.74 -5.13
CA ILE A 80 3.95 9.85 -3.96
C ILE A 80 3.88 11.29 -3.46
N LYS A 81 3.47 11.48 -2.20
CA LYS A 81 3.46 12.80 -1.56
C LYS A 81 3.97 12.74 -0.15
N SER A 82 4.78 13.74 0.20
CA SER A 82 5.37 13.89 1.51
C SER A 82 5.03 15.24 2.12
N PHE A 83 4.71 15.24 3.40
CA PHE A 83 4.48 16.45 4.18
C PHE A 83 5.00 16.24 5.61
N GLY A 84 5.97 17.06 6.02
CA GLY A 84 6.63 16.91 7.32
C GLY A 84 7.36 15.57 7.46
N ARG A 85 6.82 14.70 8.33
CA ARG A 85 7.31 13.35 8.68
C ARG A 85 6.41 12.22 8.14
N VAL A 86 5.53 12.56 7.20
CA VAL A 86 4.57 11.64 6.60
C VAL A 86 4.87 11.54 5.12
N THR A 87 5.00 10.32 4.60
CA THR A 87 5.05 10.05 3.15
C THR A 87 3.97 9.03 2.79
N ALA A 88 3.08 9.40 1.88
CA ALA A 88 2.04 8.54 1.35
C ALA A 88 2.41 8.08 -0.07
N PHE A 89 2.32 6.78 -0.29
CA PHE A 89 2.39 6.13 -1.59
C PHE A 89 1.01 5.56 -1.89
N VAL A 90 0.38 6.02 -2.96
CA VAL A 90 -1.02 5.70 -3.26
C VAL A 90 -1.18 5.25 -4.69
N THR A 91 -1.83 4.11 -4.89
CA THR A 91 -2.42 3.73 -6.17
C THR A 91 -3.93 3.70 -6.00
N ALA A 92 -4.64 4.40 -6.87
CA ALA A 92 -6.10 4.48 -6.79
C ALA A 92 -6.71 4.22 -8.17
N GLY A 93 -7.49 3.15 -8.27
CA GLY A 93 -8.36 2.88 -9.41
C GLY A 93 -9.76 2.61 -8.89
N ILE A 94 -10.75 3.15 -9.61
CA ILE A 94 -12.16 3.18 -9.20
C ILE A 94 -13.09 2.62 -10.28
N ASP A 95 -12.52 2.25 -11.42
CA ASP A 95 -13.24 1.68 -12.56
C ASP A 95 -12.81 0.24 -12.75
N ASN A 96 -13.73 -0.64 -13.14
CA ASN A 96 -13.38 -2.02 -13.52
C ASN A 96 -12.46 -2.04 -14.75
N PRO A 97 -11.37 -2.86 -14.76
CA PRO A 97 -10.99 -3.85 -13.75
C PRO A 97 -10.04 -3.34 -12.64
N ASN A 98 -9.76 -2.03 -12.58
CA ASN A 98 -8.79 -1.41 -11.69
C ASN A 98 -9.34 -1.06 -10.29
N ASP A 99 -10.42 -1.70 -9.83
CA ASP A 99 -11.18 -1.32 -8.63
C ASP A 99 -10.44 -1.65 -7.32
N THR A 100 -9.44 -0.83 -6.98
CA THR A 100 -8.59 -0.97 -5.80
C THR A 100 -7.89 0.34 -5.43
N ILE A 101 -7.90 0.68 -4.14
CA ILE A 101 -7.13 1.80 -3.59
C ILE A 101 -6.21 1.31 -2.49
N ASN A 102 -4.91 1.34 -2.77
CA ASN A 102 -3.86 0.96 -1.85
C ASN A 102 -3.09 2.18 -1.37
N VAL A 103 -2.85 2.23 -0.06
CA VAL A 103 -2.09 3.29 0.61
C VAL A 103 -0.97 2.66 1.43
N ILE A 104 0.28 3.05 1.18
CA ILE A 104 1.39 2.82 2.11
C ILE A 104 1.76 4.17 2.72
N LEU A 105 1.63 4.30 4.03
CA LEU A 105 1.91 5.51 4.78
C LEU A 105 3.16 5.30 5.64
N VAL A 106 4.25 5.98 5.30
CA VAL A 106 5.47 5.96 6.10
C VAL A 106 5.44 7.14 7.06
N LEU A 107 5.55 6.84 8.36
CA LEU A 107 5.60 7.82 9.44
C LEU A 107 6.99 7.80 10.09
N GLU A 108 7.75 8.88 9.94
CA GLU A 108 9.10 9.04 10.52
C GLU A 108 9.03 9.41 12.02
N ALA A 109 8.34 8.58 12.80
CA ALA A 109 8.15 8.75 14.23
C ALA A 109 7.98 7.40 14.93
N ARG A 110 8.26 7.36 16.23
CA ARG A 110 7.93 6.19 17.06
C ARG A 110 6.46 6.25 17.43
N LEU A 111 5.70 5.26 16.99
CA LEU A 111 4.26 5.19 17.23
C LEU A 111 3.92 4.04 18.17
N SER A 112 2.95 4.28 19.05
CA SER A 112 2.29 3.20 19.78
C SER A 112 1.40 2.39 18.83
N ARG A 113 1.00 1.19 19.25
CA ARG A 113 0.02 0.39 18.49
C ARG A 113 -1.30 1.15 18.30
N ALA A 114 -1.77 1.88 19.31
CA ALA A 114 -2.96 2.70 19.18
C ALA A 114 -2.79 3.82 18.14
N ALA A 115 -1.62 4.46 18.09
CA ALA A 115 -1.33 5.49 17.09
C ALA A 115 -1.28 4.93 15.66
N LEU A 116 -0.76 3.71 15.48
CA LEU A 116 -0.78 3.01 14.19
C LEU A 116 -2.22 2.69 13.72
N LEU A 117 -3.11 2.29 14.64
CA LEU A 117 -4.54 2.12 14.31
C LEU A 117 -5.21 3.44 13.94
N ASN A 118 -4.95 4.50 14.70
CA ASN A 118 -5.47 5.83 14.38
C ASN A 118 -4.97 6.33 13.02
N ALA A 119 -3.72 6.01 12.65
CA ALA A 119 -3.20 6.34 11.33
C ALA A 119 -3.93 5.60 10.19
N ILE A 120 -4.36 4.34 10.39
CA ILE A 120 -5.23 3.64 9.44
C ILE A 120 -6.55 4.40 9.29
N ILE A 121 -7.20 4.77 10.41
CA ILE A 121 -8.47 5.53 10.40
C ILE A 121 -8.29 6.84 9.63
N THR A 122 -7.24 7.61 9.94
CA THR A 122 -6.95 8.87 9.25
C THR A 122 -6.70 8.67 7.75
N ALA A 123 -5.96 7.63 7.37
CA ALA A 123 -5.70 7.34 5.96
C ALA A 123 -6.99 6.97 5.21
N THR A 124 -7.89 6.18 5.82
CA THR A 124 -9.16 5.79 5.17
C THR A 124 -10.18 6.93 5.13
N GLU A 125 -10.23 7.79 6.14
CA GLU A 125 -11.04 9.03 6.13
C GLU A 125 -10.54 10.01 5.06
N ALA A 126 -9.23 10.22 4.96
CA ALA A 126 -8.62 11.08 3.93
C ALA A 126 -8.92 10.56 2.51
N LYS A 127 -8.81 9.24 2.30
CA LYS A 127 -9.20 8.59 1.04
C LYS A 127 -10.67 8.82 0.72
N SER A 128 -11.56 8.59 1.69
CA SER A 128 -13.01 8.79 1.50
C SER A 128 -13.32 10.25 1.17
N LYS A 129 -12.68 11.19 1.88
CA LYS A 129 -12.83 12.62 1.62
C LYS A 129 -12.35 12.99 0.21
N ALA A 130 -11.25 12.40 -0.27
CA ALA A 130 -10.76 12.61 -1.62
C ALA A 130 -11.78 12.12 -2.67
N LEU A 131 -12.33 10.91 -2.50
CA LEU A 131 -13.37 10.37 -3.38
C LEU A 131 -14.62 11.26 -3.44
N PHE A 132 -15.13 11.69 -2.29
CA PHE A 132 -16.27 12.62 -2.24
C PHE A 132 -15.95 13.97 -2.90
N SER A 133 -14.73 14.47 -2.72
CA SER A 133 -14.31 15.75 -3.33
C SER A 133 -14.19 15.66 -4.86
N LEU A 134 -14.01 14.45 -5.39
CA LEU A 134 -14.03 14.15 -6.82
C LEU A 134 -15.44 13.84 -7.36
N GLY A 135 -16.48 13.90 -6.50
CA GLY A 135 -17.87 13.67 -6.88
C GLY A 135 -18.35 12.22 -6.80
N HIS A 136 -17.51 11.31 -6.28
CA HIS A 136 -17.92 9.91 -6.05
C HIS A 136 -18.81 9.80 -4.80
N GLN A 137 -19.73 8.83 -4.78
CA GLN A 137 -20.66 8.60 -3.66
C GLN A 137 -20.32 7.34 -2.84
N PHE A 138 -19.05 6.93 -2.85
CA PHE A 138 -18.54 5.77 -2.12
C PHE A 138 -17.23 6.12 -1.40
N THR A 139 -16.87 5.33 -0.40
CA THR A 139 -15.72 5.58 0.50
C THR A 139 -14.48 4.78 0.15
N GLY A 140 -14.58 3.88 -0.83
CA GLY A 140 -13.52 2.97 -1.24
C GLY A 140 -14.02 1.89 -2.17
N THR A 141 -13.17 0.89 -2.41
CA THR A 141 -13.45 -0.30 -3.22
C THR A 141 -13.53 -1.54 -2.31
N ASN A 142 -13.89 -2.69 -2.88
CA ASN A 142 -13.96 -3.95 -2.14
C ASN A 142 -12.58 -4.52 -1.74
N THR A 143 -11.49 -4.00 -2.32
CA THR A 143 -10.13 -4.56 -2.14
C THR A 143 -9.12 -3.55 -1.60
N ASP A 144 -9.59 -2.46 -1.01
CA ASP A 144 -8.71 -1.42 -0.48
C ASP A 144 -7.82 -1.94 0.64
N ALA A 145 -6.54 -1.52 0.62
CA ALA A 145 -5.60 -1.87 1.66
C ALA A 145 -4.74 -0.69 2.11
N VAL A 146 -4.43 -0.68 3.41
CA VAL A 146 -3.57 0.34 4.04
C VAL A 146 -2.42 -0.36 4.76
N VAL A 147 -1.22 0.21 4.62
CA VAL A 147 -0.03 -0.09 5.43
C VAL A 147 0.37 1.19 6.15
N VAL A 148 0.68 1.07 7.44
CA VAL A 148 1.29 2.13 8.25
C VAL A 148 2.50 1.57 8.99
#